data_AF-A0A960K6C1-F1
#
_entry.id   AF-A0A960K6C1-F1
#
_cell.length_a   1.000
_cell.length_b   1.000
_cell.length_c   1.000
_cell.angle_alpha   90.00
_cell.angle_beta   90.00
_cell.angle_gamma   90.00
#
_symmetry.space_group_name_H-M   'P 1'
#
loop_
_entity.id
_entity.type
_entity.pdbx_description
1 polymer ?
#
loop_
_entity_poly.entity_id
_entity_poly.type
_entity_poly.pdbx_seq_one_letter_code
_entity_poly.pdbx_strand_id
1 'polypeptide(L)'
;MKAQRRILAALAVSSATLWALPAAGVLCNVPADRATLGDAVLDPTCTEIVLAQGVFAGPVVLDRDLILRGAGAGSVIAGPLSVEGSGTAVTLSDLTVDLSGLPGFLEGVTVGGGAEAVLT
;
A
#
# COMPACT_ATOMS: atom_id res chain seq x y z
N MET A 1 36.31 -32.84 -47.88
CA MET A 1 35.59 -31.57 -47.65
C MET A 1 34.19 -31.91 -47.15
N LYS A 2 33.85 -31.45 -45.94
CA LYS A 2 32.59 -31.71 -45.22
C LYS A 2 31.52 -30.69 -45.65
N ALA A 3 30.26 -31.09 -45.75
CA ALA A 3 29.13 -30.16 -45.58
C ALA A 3 27.85 -30.92 -45.14
N GLN A 4 27.69 -31.05 -43.82
CA GLN A 4 26.44 -31.42 -43.15
C GLN A 4 25.38 -30.36 -43.38
N ARG A 5 24.23 -30.72 -43.95
CA ARG A 5 23.01 -29.91 -43.91
C ARG A 5 22.10 -30.44 -42.80
N ARG A 6 22.23 -29.85 -41.62
CA ARG A 6 21.29 -30.07 -40.50
C ARG A 6 20.22 -28.97 -40.60
N ILE A 7 19.03 -29.36 -41.05
CA ILE A 7 17.85 -28.48 -41.06
C ILE A 7 17.27 -28.55 -39.64
N LEU A 8 17.52 -27.50 -38.86
CA LEU A 8 16.94 -27.31 -37.53
C LEU A 8 15.52 -26.77 -37.70
N ALA A 9 14.53 -27.57 -37.30
CA ALA A 9 13.15 -27.12 -37.12
C ALA A 9 13.11 -26.14 -35.94
N ALA A 10 12.85 -24.87 -36.23
CA ALA A 10 12.63 -23.84 -35.22
C ALA A 10 11.24 -24.05 -34.60
N LEU A 11 11.21 -24.57 -33.37
CA LEU A 11 10.03 -24.62 -32.52
C LEU A 11 9.74 -23.17 -32.05
N ALA A 12 8.69 -22.55 -32.57
CA ALA A 12 8.23 -21.25 -32.10
C ALA A 12 7.57 -21.42 -30.71
N VAL A 13 8.31 -21.06 -29.66
CA VAL A 13 7.79 -20.97 -28.30
C VAL A 13 6.99 -19.67 -28.19
N SER A 14 5.67 -19.77 -28.35
CA SER A 14 4.74 -18.69 -28.05
C SER A 14 4.56 -18.59 -26.53
N SER A 15 5.52 -17.95 -25.85
CA SER A 15 5.36 -17.59 -24.44
C SER A 15 4.34 -16.46 -24.34
N ALA A 16 3.13 -16.81 -23.92
CA ALA A 16 2.09 -15.88 -23.54
C ALA A 16 2.65 -14.89 -22.50
N THR A 17 2.82 -13.64 -22.88
CA THR A 17 2.93 -12.54 -21.94
C THR A 17 1.59 -12.47 -21.21
N LEU A 18 1.52 -13.06 -20.01
CA LEU A 18 0.48 -12.72 -19.04
C LEU A 18 0.79 -11.29 -18.60
N TRP A 19 0.05 -10.34 -19.15
CA TRP A 19 0.03 -8.99 -18.61
C TRP A 19 -0.61 -9.10 -17.24
N ALA A 20 0.16 -8.87 -16.18
CA ALA A 20 -0.39 -8.62 -14.85
C ALA A 20 -1.17 -7.32 -14.96
N LEU A 21 -2.49 -7.41 -15.18
CA LEU A 21 -3.34 -6.24 -15.02
C LEU A 21 -3.17 -5.77 -13.56
N PRO A 22 -2.95 -4.46 -13.32
CA PRO A 22 -3.05 -3.95 -11.96
C PRO A 22 -4.44 -4.33 -11.48
N ALA A 23 -4.52 -5.11 -10.40
CA ALA A 23 -5.79 -5.40 -9.76
C ALA A 23 -6.44 -4.04 -9.49
N ALA A 24 -7.58 -3.77 -10.13
CA ALA A 24 -8.34 -2.56 -9.89
C ALA A 24 -8.65 -2.56 -8.40
N GLY A 25 -7.94 -1.71 -7.69
CA GLY A 25 -7.93 -1.68 -6.26
C GLY A 25 -9.31 -1.36 -5.70
N VAL A 26 -9.78 -2.08 -4.68
CA VAL A 26 -11.04 -1.71 -4.03
C VAL A 26 -10.76 -0.48 -3.15
N LEU A 27 -11.53 0.57 -3.42
CA LEU A 27 -11.56 1.79 -2.62
C LEU A 27 -12.46 1.55 -1.40
N CYS A 28 -11.91 1.81 -0.21
CA CYS A 28 -12.59 1.69 1.07
C CYS A 28 -12.64 3.05 1.76
N ASN A 29 -13.83 3.62 1.89
CA ASN A 29 -14.05 4.85 2.63
C ASN A 29 -14.22 4.53 4.12
N VAL A 30 -13.57 5.30 4.98
CA VAL A 30 -13.75 5.22 6.43
C VAL A 30 -14.41 6.52 6.88
N PRO A 31 -15.60 6.49 7.53
CA PRO A 31 -16.26 5.32 8.10
C PRO A 31 -17.32 4.61 7.21
N ALA A 32 -17.48 5.00 5.94
CA ALA A 32 -18.66 4.59 5.15
C ALA A 32 -18.68 3.11 4.74
N ASP A 33 -17.54 2.54 4.33
CA ASP A 33 -17.38 1.14 3.93
C ASP A 33 -16.83 0.28 5.09
N ARG A 34 -15.98 0.89 5.92
CA ARG A 34 -15.32 0.26 7.07
C ARG A 34 -15.47 1.17 8.28
N ALA A 35 -15.87 0.63 9.42
CA ALA A 35 -16.18 1.44 10.60
C ALA A 35 -14.94 2.13 11.19
N THR A 36 -13.78 1.49 11.11
CA THR A 36 -12.52 2.01 11.65
C THR A 36 -11.39 1.91 10.62
N LEU A 37 -10.34 2.72 10.81
CA LEU A 37 -9.11 2.63 10.00
C LEU A 37 -8.45 1.26 10.15
N GLY A 38 -8.44 0.69 11.35
CA GLY A 38 -7.91 -0.66 11.59
C GLY A 38 -8.64 -1.73 10.78
N ASP A 39 -9.98 -1.68 10.74
CA ASP A 39 -10.78 -2.62 9.94
C ASP A 39 -10.49 -2.50 8.43
N ALA A 40 -10.26 -1.27 7.95
CA ALA A 40 -9.93 -1.03 6.55
C ALA A 40 -8.53 -1.51 6.17
N VAL A 41 -7.56 -1.37 7.07
CA VAL A 41 -6.17 -1.83 6.86
C VAL A 41 -6.08 -3.37 6.90
N LEU A 42 -6.84 -4.00 7.80
CA LEU A 42 -6.86 -5.47 7.93
C LEU A 42 -7.64 -6.17 6.81
N ASP A 43 -8.47 -5.44 6.07
CA ASP A 43 -9.21 -5.99 4.95
C ASP A 43 -8.32 -6.11 3.70
N PRO A 44 -8.01 -7.33 3.24
CA PRO A 44 -7.11 -7.51 2.14
C PRO A 44 -7.69 -7.10 0.78
N THR A 45 -8.99 -6.81 0.71
CA THR A 45 -9.62 -6.29 -0.50
C THR A 45 -9.38 -4.79 -0.66
N CYS A 46 -9.22 -4.06 0.44
CA CYS A 46 -8.86 -2.64 0.42
C CYS A 46 -7.42 -2.47 -0.07
N THR A 47 -7.26 -1.75 -1.16
CA THR A 47 -5.95 -1.33 -1.68
C THR A 47 -5.82 0.20 -1.66
N GLU A 48 -6.95 0.89 -1.55
CA GLU A 48 -7.03 2.32 -1.39
C GLU A 48 -8.00 2.63 -0.24
N ILE A 49 -7.54 3.38 0.75
CA ILE A 49 -8.33 3.80 1.90
C ILE A 49 -8.46 5.31 1.87
N VAL A 50 -9.71 5.79 1.89
CA VAL A 50 -10.03 7.21 1.97
C VAL A 50 -10.59 7.51 3.35
N LEU A 51 -9.86 8.28 4.15
CA LEU A 51 -10.32 8.76 5.44
C LEU A 51 -11.19 10.00 5.25
N ALA A 52 -12.41 9.97 5.76
CA ALA A 52 -13.20 11.19 5.91
C ALA A 52 -12.47 12.20 6.82
N GLN A 53 -12.95 13.44 6.87
CA GLN A 53 -12.45 14.41 7.86
C GLN A 53 -12.81 13.93 9.28
N GLY A 54 -11.86 13.97 10.19
CA GLY A 54 -12.03 13.48 11.56
C GLY A 54 -10.73 12.96 12.17
N VAL A 55 -10.83 12.52 13.42
CA VAL A 55 -9.72 11.93 14.17
C VAL A 55 -9.92 10.42 14.25
N PHE A 56 -8.95 9.67 13.74
CA PHE A 56 -8.91 8.21 13.75
C PHE A 56 -7.83 7.78 14.74
N ALA A 57 -8.26 7.26 15.88
CA ALA A 57 -7.36 6.85 16.94
C ALA A 57 -6.79 5.45 16.70
N GLY A 58 -5.53 5.27 17.08
CA GLY A 58 -4.91 3.96 17.22
C GLY A 58 -3.55 3.85 16.54
N PRO A 59 -2.72 2.90 16.98
CA PRO A 59 -1.56 2.50 16.21
C PRO A 59 -2.04 1.89 14.89
N VAL A 60 -1.40 2.29 13.79
CA VAL A 60 -1.69 1.78 12.45
C VAL A 60 -0.42 1.14 11.92
N VAL A 61 -0.50 -0.11 11.48
CA VAL A 61 0.60 -0.83 10.83
C VAL A 61 0.17 -1.17 9.42
N LEU A 62 0.93 -0.71 8.42
CA LEU A 62 0.70 -0.94 7.01
C LEU A 62 1.78 -1.90 6.51
N ASP A 63 1.42 -3.17 6.31
CA ASP A 63 2.33 -4.27 5.97
C ASP A 63 2.14 -4.81 4.54
N ARG A 64 1.44 -4.04 3.71
CA ARG A 64 1.04 -4.37 2.34
C ARG A 64 0.94 -3.13 1.47
N ASP A 65 0.95 -3.33 0.16
CA ASP A 65 0.77 -2.26 -0.81
C ASP A 65 -0.60 -1.60 -0.60
N LEU A 66 -0.58 -0.30 -0.30
CA LEU A 66 -1.76 0.44 0.08
C LEU A 66 -1.60 1.94 -0.22
N ILE A 67 -2.67 2.54 -0.75
CA ILE A 67 -2.83 3.99 -0.79
C ILE A 67 -3.70 4.40 0.39
N LEU A 68 -3.17 5.19 1.32
CA LEU A 68 -3.94 5.78 2.41
C LEU A 68 -3.98 7.28 2.20
N ARG A 69 -5.19 7.83 1.99
CA ARG A 69 -5.37 9.26 1.79
C ARG A 69 -6.49 9.86 2.61
N GLY A 70 -6.33 11.12 2.99
CA GLY A 70 -7.42 11.91 3.53
C GLY A 70 -8.36 12.39 2.43
N ALA A 71 -9.62 12.67 2.79
CA ALA A 71 -10.58 13.36 1.92
C ALA A 71 -10.33 14.89 1.86
N GLY A 72 -9.14 15.34 2.28
CA GLY A 72 -8.71 16.72 2.39
C GLY A 72 -8.15 17.07 3.78
N ALA A 73 -7.90 18.36 4.02
CA ALA A 73 -7.42 18.84 5.31
C ALA A 73 -8.40 18.46 6.44
N GLY A 74 -7.88 17.86 7.51
CA GLY A 74 -8.67 17.47 8.69
C GLY A 74 -8.83 15.97 8.90
N SER A 75 -8.25 15.12 8.05
CA SER A 75 -8.09 13.69 8.33
C SER A 75 -6.85 13.47 9.20
N VAL A 76 -7.07 13.16 10.48
CA VAL A 76 -6.02 13.03 11.49
C VAL A 76 -5.92 11.59 11.97
N ILE A 77 -4.72 11.02 11.92
CA ILE A 77 -4.39 9.75 12.58
C ILE A 77 -3.80 10.11 13.94
N ALA A 78 -4.53 9.80 15.02
CA ALA A 78 -4.08 10.02 16.39
C ALA A 78 -3.43 8.74 16.91
N GLY A 79 -2.12 8.63 16.72
CA GLY A 79 -1.42 7.38 16.95
C GLY A 79 -0.10 7.28 16.18
N PRO A 80 0.75 6.30 16.51
CA PRO A 80 1.90 5.98 15.68
C PRO A 80 1.45 5.30 14.38
N LEU A 81 2.11 5.65 13.28
CA LEU A 81 1.95 5.00 11.98
C LEU A 81 3.23 4.24 11.62
N SER A 82 3.13 2.93 11.40
CA SER A 82 4.24 2.07 10.97
C SER A 82 3.97 1.55 9.56
N VAL A 83 4.98 1.60 8.70
CA VAL A 83 4.99 0.93 7.39
C VAL A 83 6.03 -0.17 7.45
N GLU A 84 5.59 -1.40 7.25
CA GLU A 84 6.40 -2.62 7.41
C GLU A 84 6.28 -3.49 6.16
N GLY A 85 7.14 -4.51 6.05
CA GLY A 85 7.10 -5.47 4.94
C GLY A 85 8.12 -5.20 3.83
N SER A 86 8.82 -6.24 3.41
CA SER A 86 9.84 -6.12 2.36
C SER A 86 9.18 -5.94 1.00
N GLY A 87 9.53 -4.86 0.28
CA GLY A 87 8.94 -4.57 -1.03
C GLY A 87 7.49 -4.09 -0.95
N THR A 88 7.06 -3.65 0.23
CA THR A 88 5.77 -3.00 0.44
C THR A 88 5.86 -1.52 0.05
N ALA A 89 4.95 -1.08 -0.81
CA ALA A 89 4.84 0.31 -1.26
C ALA A 89 3.56 0.96 -0.70
N VAL A 90 3.73 1.93 0.19
CA VAL A 90 2.63 2.71 0.77
C VAL A 90 2.68 4.15 0.27
N THR A 91 1.53 4.67 -0.17
CA THR A 91 1.37 6.09 -0.50
C THR A 91 0.50 6.76 0.56
N LEU A 92 1.01 7.84 1.14
CA LEU A 92 0.33 8.66 2.13
C LEU A 92 0.07 10.05 1.54
N SER A 93 -1.19 10.50 1.48
CA SER A 93 -1.53 11.83 0.97
C SER A 93 -2.63 12.49 1.79
N ASP A 94 -2.59 13.81 1.94
CA ASP A 94 -3.66 14.60 2.58
C ASP A 94 -4.00 14.17 4.04
N LEU A 95 -3.00 13.72 4.81
CA LEU A 95 -3.17 13.24 6.19
C LEU A 95 -2.33 14.04 7.17
N THR A 96 -2.82 14.14 8.41
CA THR A 96 -2.04 14.61 9.55
C THR A 96 -1.84 13.47 10.54
N VAL A 97 -0.60 13.21 10.94
CA VAL A 97 -0.31 12.27 12.03
C VAL A 97 -0.11 13.08 13.31
N ASP A 98 -0.97 12.87 14.30
CA ASP A 98 -0.92 13.53 15.60
C ASP A 98 -0.37 12.58 16.67
N LEU A 99 0.79 12.95 17.22
CA LEU A 99 1.46 12.24 18.31
C LEU A 99 1.35 12.95 19.67
N SER A 100 0.65 14.08 19.76
CA SER A 100 0.63 14.94 20.94
C SER A 100 0.16 14.22 22.21
N GLY A 101 -0.56 13.11 22.08
CA GLY A 101 -1.02 12.26 23.18
C GLY A 101 -0.08 11.09 23.58
N LEU A 102 1.07 10.92 22.92
CA LEU A 102 1.93 9.74 23.12
C LEU A 102 3.27 10.09 23.78
N PRO A 103 3.52 9.65 25.03
CA PRO A 103 4.82 9.84 25.66
C PRO A 103 5.88 8.94 24.99
N GLY A 104 6.93 9.55 24.43
CA GLY A 104 8.11 8.84 23.95
C GLY A 104 8.18 8.53 22.46
N PHE A 105 7.20 8.94 21.66
CA PHE A 105 7.30 8.88 20.19
C PHE A 105 7.93 10.17 19.66
N LEU A 106 9.18 10.09 19.22
CA LEU A 106 9.88 11.19 18.53
C LEU A 106 9.66 11.15 17.01
N GLU A 107 9.13 10.04 16.49
CA GLU A 107 8.88 9.80 15.07
C GLU A 107 7.43 9.35 14.90
N GLY A 108 6.66 10.11 14.10
CA GLY A 108 5.23 9.82 13.87
C GLY A 108 4.96 8.83 12.75
N VAL A 109 5.93 8.63 11.88
CA VAL A 109 5.90 7.64 10.81
C VAL A 109 7.20 6.85 10.87
N THR A 110 7.11 5.54 11.05
CA THR A 110 8.25 4.63 11.00
C THR A 110 8.17 3.78 9.74
N VAL A 111 9.27 3.65 9.00
CA VAL A 111 9.36 2.77 7.83
C VAL A 111 10.42 1.71 8.12
N GLY A 112 10.01 0.44 8.13
CA GLY A 112 10.86 -0.69 8.50
C GLY A 112 10.82 -1.83 7.47
N GLY A 113 11.71 -2.81 7.65
CA GLY A 113 11.64 -4.07 6.89
C GLY A 113 11.92 -4.00 5.39
N GLY A 114 12.48 -2.88 4.88
CA GLY A 114 12.68 -2.67 3.44
C GLY A 114 11.42 -2.22 2.71
N ALA A 115 10.46 -1.65 3.44
CA ALA A 115 9.29 -0.98 2.88
C ALA A 115 9.64 0.40 2.33
N GLU A 116 8.79 0.90 1.44
CA GLU A 116 8.84 2.24 0.87
C GLU A 116 7.56 2.99 1.22
N ALA A 117 7.70 4.18 1.82
CA ALA A 117 6.58 5.08 2.09
C ALA A 117 6.80 6.38 1.29
N VAL A 118 5.85 6.71 0.44
CA VAL A 118 5.85 7.96 -0.34
C VAL A 118 4.83 8.91 0.25
N LEU A 119 5.30 10.09 0.64
CA LEU A 119 4.46 11.20 1.11
C LEU A 119 4.23 12.16 -0.04
N THR A 120 2.96 12.43 -0.37
CA THR A 120 2.57 13.33 -1.47
C THR A 120 1.68 14.45 -1.00
#